data_AF-A0A7S2XVS1-F1
#
_entry.id   AF-A0A7S2XVS1-F1
#
_cell.length_a   1.000
_cell.length_b   1.000
_cell.length_c   1.000
_cell.angle_alpha   90.00
_cell.angle_beta   90.00
_cell.angle_gamma   90.00
#
_symmetry.space_group_name_H-M   'P 1'
#
loop_
_entity.id
_entity.type
_entity.pdbx_description
1 polymer ?
#
loop_
_entity_poly.entity_id
_entity_poly.type
_entity_poly.pdbx_seq_one_letter_code
_entity_poly.pdbx_strand_id
1 'polypeptide(L)'
;GDLQTIKCRLVVGADGANSNVRKQAGLPPIGWGYGQSGVVATVKVAEPVHGKVVAYQRFMRGGPLALLPLWGSYMSIVWSLPHQKAAEMCGFNEGTFLSALNASIQQGPEAQPFEEPPFLLKPLSGVLK
;
A
#
# COMPACT_ATOMS: atom_id res chain seq x y z
N GLY A 1 -1.34 -6.75 -35.68
CA GLY A 1 -0.34 -7.71 -35.20
C GLY A 1 -0.82 -9.09 -35.55
N ASP A 2 0.03 -9.90 -36.15
CA ASP A 2 -0.37 -11.18 -36.71
C ASP A 2 -0.52 -12.25 -35.63
N LEU A 3 -1.50 -13.13 -35.80
CA LEU A 3 -1.72 -14.28 -34.91
C LEU A 3 -0.65 -15.35 -35.18
N GLN A 4 0.00 -15.83 -34.11
CA GLN A 4 0.96 -16.92 -34.17
C GLN A 4 0.46 -18.12 -33.35
N THR A 5 0.60 -19.33 -33.90
CA THR A 5 0.26 -20.59 -33.23
C THR A 5 1.54 -21.32 -32.83
N ILE A 6 1.68 -21.64 -31.54
CA ILE A 6 2.83 -22.35 -30.99
C ILE A 6 2.36 -23.71 -30.46
N LYS A 7 2.99 -24.81 -30.92
CA LYS A 7 2.78 -26.15 -30.38
C LYS A 7 3.77 -26.39 -29.23
N CYS A 8 3.28 -26.86 -28.09
CA CYS A 8 4.11 -27.17 -26.93
C CYS A 8 3.53 -28.36 -26.15
N ARG A 9 4.34 -28.95 -25.25
CA ARG A 9 3.91 -30.06 -24.39
C ARG A 9 3.24 -29.60 -23.09
N LEU A 10 3.52 -28.36 -22.67
CA LEU A 10 3.06 -27.78 -21.41
C LEU A 10 2.88 -26.27 -21.58
N VAL A 11 1.81 -25.74 -21.00
CA VAL A 11 1.55 -24.30 -20.88
C VAL A 11 1.49 -23.93 -19.39
N VAL A 12 2.16 -22.85 -18.99
CA VAL A 12 2.11 -22.30 -17.63
C VAL A 12 1.43 -20.94 -17.66
N GLY A 13 0.33 -20.80 -16.91
CA GLY A 13 -0.36 -19.52 -16.75
C GLY A 13 0.32 -18.65 -15.68
N ALA A 14 1.05 -17.62 -16.11
CA ALA A 14 1.71 -16.63 -15.24
C ALA A 14 1.19 -15.20 -15.49
N ASP A 15 -0.06 -15.09 -15.95
CA ASP A 15 -0.74 -13.88 -16.41
C ASP A 15 -1.69 -13.25 -15.36
N GLY A 16 -1.37 -13.46 -14.08
CA GLY A 16 -1.98 -12.76 -12.94
C GLY A 16 -3.43 -13.15 -12.62
N ALA A 17 -4.08 -12.32 -11.78
CA ALA A 17 -5.40 -12.63 -11.22
C ALA A 17 -6.48 -12.81 -12.30
N ASN A 18 -6.38 -12.13 -13.44
CA ASN A 18 -7.34 -12.19 -14.56
C ASN A 18 -6.94 -13.17 -15.68
N SER A 19 -6.09 -14.15 -15.35
CA SER A 19 -5.50 -15.14 -16.25
C SER A 19 -6.46 -15.67 -17.33
N ASN A 20 -6.06 -15.51 -18.59
CA ASN A 20 -6.71 -16.11 -19.75
C ASN A 20 -6.40 -17.60 -19.85
N VAL A 21 -5.18 -18.03 -19.46
CA VAL A 21 -4.83 -19.46 -19.41
C VAL A 21 -5.76 -20.21 -18.45
N ARG A 22 -5.98 -19.66 -17.24
CA ARG A 22 -6.91 -20.23 -16.25
C ARG A 22 -8.33 -20.32 -16.78
N LYS A 23 -8.83 -19.25 -17.43
CA LYS A 23 -10.17 -19.22 -18.03
C LYS A 23 -10.33 -20.28 -19.12
N GLN A 24 -9.35 -20.39 -20.01
CA GLN A 24 -9.37 -21.39 -21.10
C GLN A 24 -9.26 -22.82 -20.58
N ALA A 25 -8.55 -23.03 -19.47
CA ALA A 25 -8.49 -24.32 -18.78
C ALA A 25 -9.77 -24.67 -18.00
N GLY A 26 -10.77 -23.78 -17.95
CA GLY A 26 -12.03 -24.01 -17.22
C GLY A 26 -11.87 -24.02 -15.69
N LEU A 27 -10.78 -23.44 -15.18
CA LEU A 27 -10.48 -23.44 -13.76
C LEU A 27 -11.16 -22.25 -13.06
N PRO A 28 -12.04 -22.47 -12.06
CA PRO A 28 -12.69 -21.38 -11.35
C PRO A 28 -11.68 -20.61 -10.48
N PRO A 29 -11.85 -19.29 -10.31
CA PRO A 29 -11.07 -18.53 -9.33
C PRO A 29 -11.51 -18.90 -7.91
N ILE A 30 -10.54 -19.01 -7.01
CA ILE A 30 -10.76 -19.18 -5.56
C ILE A 30 -10.28 -17.91 -4.88
N GLY A 31 -11.14 -17.29 -4.06
CA GLY A 31 -10.79 -16.07 -3.36
C GLY A 31 -11.86 -15.66 -2.34
N TRP A 32 -11.46 -14.72 -1.48
CA TRP A 32 -12.31 -14.17 -0.43
C TRP A 32 -12.29 -12.64 -0.54
N GLY A 33 -13.46 -12.02 -0.40
CA GLY A 33 -13.54 -10.57 -0.26
C GLY A 33 -13.11 -10.18 1.15
N TYR A 34 -11.98 -9.50 1.29
CA TYR A 34 -11.50 -9.01 2.59
C TYR A 34 -12.35 -7.86 3.17
N GLY A 35 -13.30 -7.30 2.40
CA GLY A 35 -14.11 -6.16 2.83
C GLY A 35 -13.32 -4.85 2.96
N GLN A 36 -12.10 -4.82 2.43
CA GLN A 36 -11.16 -3.71 2.54
C GLN A 36 -10.56 -3.37 1.18
N SER A 37 -10.20 -2.10 1.02
CA SER A 37 -9.41 -1.57 -0.09
C SER A 37 -8.09 -1.03 0.45
N GLY A 38 -7.03 -1.13 -0.35
CA GLY A 38 -5.76 -0.46 -0.08
C GLY A 38 -5.74 0.93 -0.71
N VAL A 39 -5.61 1.97 0.11
CA VAL A 39 -5.25 3.32 -0.37
C VAL A 39 -3.73 3.37 -0.48
N VAL A 40 -3.25 3.68 -1.68
CA VAL A 40 -1.81 3.80 -1.96
C VAL A 40 -1.49 5.21 -2.43
N ALA A 41 -0.36 5.73 -1.99
CA ALA A 41 0.13 7.04 -2.39
C ALA A 41 1.64 7.12 -2.20
N THR A 42 2.31 7.95 -3.01
CA THR A 42 3.69 8.33 -2.73
C THR A 42 3.67 9.63 -1.93
N VAL A 43 4.32 9.66 -0.77
CA VAL A 43 4.33 10.80 0.13
C VAL A 43 5.75 11.29 0.38
N LYS A 44 5.90 12.59 0.65
CA LYS A 44 7.18 13.20 0.97
C LYS A 44 7.28 13.47 2.47
N VAL A 45 8.34 12.98 3.10
CA VAL A 45 8.68 13.32 4.49
C VAL A 45 9.30 14.73 4.53
N ALA A 46 8.90 15.56 5.49
CA ALA A 46 9.36 16.95 5.60
C ALA A 46 10.89 17.09 5.70
N GLU A 47 11.56 16.13 6.34
CA GLU A 47 13.02 16.09 6.42
C GLU A 47 13.54 14.72 5.95
N PRO A 48 14.75 14.66 5.37
CA PRO A 48 15.35 13.40 4.93
C PRO A 48 15.46 12.41 6.08
N VAL A 49 15.16 11.14 5.79
CA VAL A 49 15.43 10.05 6.72
C VAL A 49 16.93 9.78 6.69
N HIS A 50 17.63 10.15 7.76
CA HIS A 50 19.04 9.87 7.93
C HIS A 50 19.22 8.51 8.64
N GLY A 51 20.16 7.69 8.16
CA GLY A 51 20.50 6.40 8.79
C GLY A 51 19.84 5.20 8.11
N LYS A 52 19.44 4.19 8.91
CA LYS A 52 18.89 2.92 8.39
C LYS A 52 17.56 3.17 7.67
N VAL A 53 17.46 2.62 6.46
CA VAL A 53 16.22 2.60 5.68
C VAL A 53 15.32 1.50 6.23
N VAL A 54 14.20 1.87 6.87
CA VAL A 54 13.32 0.93 7.57
C VAL A 54 11.90 1.05 7.04
N ALA A 55 11.30 -0.07 6.64
CA ALA A 55 9.87 -0.17 6.40
C ALA A 55 9.12 -0.21 7.73
N TYR A 56 8.12 0.64 7.88
CA TYR A 56 7.29 0.70 9.08
C TYR A 56 5.89 0.20 8.79
N GLN A 57 5.30 -0.53 9.74
CA GLN A 57 3.90 -0.91 9.66
C GLN A 57 3.22 -0.74 11.00
N ARG A 58 2.09 -0.04 10.97
CA ARG A 58 1.24 0.15 12.11
C ARG A 58 -0.05 -0.66 11.94
N PHE A 59 -0.37 -1.49 12.93
CA PHE A 59 -1.64 -2.20 12.97
C PHE A 59 -2.68 -1.39 13.74
N MET A 60 -3.82 -1.13 13.12
CA MET A 60 -4.95 -0.41 13.70
C MET A 60 -6.24 -1.19 13.49
N ARG A 61 -7.29 -0.89 14.27
CA ARG A 61 -8.61 -1.54 14.14
C ARG A 61 -9.19 -1.46 12.72
N GLY A 62 -8.90 -0.38 11.99
CA GLY A 62 -9.37 -0.17 10.62
C GLY A 62 -8.59 -0.93 9.54
N GLY A 63 -7.48 -1.57 9.91
CA GLY A 63 -6.51 -2.19 8.99
C GLY A 63 -5.11 -1.61 9.18
N PRO A 64 -4.07 -2.30 8.67
CA PRO A 64 -2.69 -1.82 8.75
C PRO A 64 -2.46 -0.59 7.87
N LEU A 65 -1.52 0.26 8.32
CA LEU A 65 -0.90 1.33 7.55
C LEU A 65 0.60 1.05 7.48
N ALA A 66 1.10 0.80 6.26
CA ALA A 66 2.51 0.61 6.00
C ALA A 66 3.11 1.86 5.35
N LEU A 67 4.37 2.15 5.70
CA LEU A 67 5.22 3.14 5.06
C LEU A 67 6.51 2.47 4.60
N LEU A 68 6.74 2.52 3.30
CA LEU A 68 7.84 1.87 2.62
C LEU A 68 8.79 2.94 2.06
N PRO A 69 10.04 3.00 2.52
CA PRO A 69 11.01 3.94 1.98
C PRO A 69 11.21 3.76 0.47
N LEU A 70 11.22 4.88 -0.25
CA LEU A 70 11.61 4.95 -1.65
C LEU A 70 12.95 5.69 -1.76
N TRP A 71 13.12 6.51 -2.80
CA TRP A 71 14.29 7.35 -2.98
C TRP A 71 14.19 8.66 -2.17
N GLY A 72 15.33 9.16 -1.69
CA GLY A 72 15.41 10.47 -1.02
C GLY A 72 14.49 10.57 0.20
N SER A 73 13.59 11.56 0.18
CA SER A 73 12.59 11.79 1.25
C SER A 73 11.21 11.23 0.90
N TYR A 74 11.11 10.31 -0.05
CA TYR A 74 9.83 9.73 -0.47
C TYR A 74 9.55 8.38 0.19
N MET A 75 8.27 8.14 0.45
CA MET A 75 7.74 6.90 1.01
C MET A 75 6.54 6.48 0.18
N SER A 76 6.37 5.19 -0.08
CA SER A 76 5.11 4.62 -0.54
C SER A 76 4.29 4.22 0.67
N ILE A 77 3.03 4.67 0.73
CA ILE A 77 2.10 4.23 1.78
C ILE A 77 1.15 3.18 1.23
N VAL A 78 0.82 2.20 2.06
CA VAL A 78 -0.24 1.23 1.81
C VAL A 78 -1.15 1.21 3.03
N TRP A 79 -2.36 1.72 2.88
CA TRP A 79 -3.33 1.82 3.97
C TRP A 79 -4.56 0.98 3.68
N SER A 80 -4.70 -0.15 4.38
CA SER A 80 -5.90 -0.97 4.30
C SER A 80 -7.02 -0.34 5.12
N LEU A 81 -8.16 -0.08 4.47
CA LEU A 81 -9.34 0.53 5.06
C LEU A 81 -10.60 -0.17 4.55
N PRO A 82 -11.73 -0.13 5.30
CA PRO A 82 -13.03 -0.53 4.75
C PRO A 82 -13.33 0.22 3.44
N HIS A 83 -13.97 -0.46 2.48
CA HIS A 83 -14.18 0.08 1.12
C HIS A 83 -14.73 1.51 1.09
N GLN A 84 -15.75 1.80 1.91
CA GLN A 84 -16.34 3.13 1.99
C GLN A 84 -15.34 4.19 2.44
N LYS A 85 -14.58 3.91 3.50
CA LYS A 85 -13.58 4.84 4.04
C LYS A 85 -12.40 5.04 3.10
N ALA A 86 -11.99 3.97 2.40
CA ALA A 86 -10.97 4.09 1.36
C ALA A 86 -11.43 5.02 0.22
N ALA A 87 -12.69 4.90 -0.22
CA ALA A 87 -13.27 5.77 -1.24
C ALA A 87 -13.34 7.24 -0.77
N GLU A 88 -13.74 7.48 0.49
CA GLU A 88 -13.72 8.81 1.09
C GLU A 88 -12.31 9.41 1.08
N MET A 89 -11.30 8.65 1.50
CA MET A 89 -9.89 9.08 1.52
C MET A 89 -9.39 9.44 0.12
N CYS A 90 -9.74 8.65 -0.91
CA CYS A 90 -9.38 8.95 -2.31
C CYS A 90 -10.09 10.19 -2.85
N GLY A 91 -11.20 10.61 -2.25
CA GLY A 91 -11.93 11.83 -2.60
C GLY A 91 -11.41 13.10 -1.90
N PHE A 92 -10.51 12.97 -0.93
CA PHE A 92 -9.93 14.13 -0.23
C PHE A 92 -8.99 14.93 -1.14
N ASN A 93 -8.94 16.24 -0.91
CA ASN A 93 -7.82 17.04 -1.40
C ASN A 93 -6.54 16.68 -0.63
N GLU A 94 -5.40 17.07 -1.19
CA GLU A 94 -4.08 16.74 -0.65
C GLU A 94 -3.91 17.13 0.82
N GLY A 95 -4.33 18.35 1.21
CA GLY A 95 -4.18 18.83 2.58
C GLY A 95 -4.99 18.02 3.59
N THR A 96 -6.26 17.72 3.27
CA THR A 96 -7.12 16.89 4.12
C THR A 96 -6.59 15.45 4.21
N PHE A 97 -6.11 14.89 3.09
CA PHE A 97 -5.50 13.57 3.05
C PHE A 97 -4.24 13.50 3.94
N LEU A 98 -3.31 14.44 3.78
CA LEU A 98 -2.08 14.51 4.56
C LEU A 98 -2.36 14.70 6.06
N SER A 99 -3.33 15.54 6.40
CA SER A 99 -3.74 15.73 7.80
C SER A 99 -4.25 14.43 8.41
N ALA A 100 -5.13 13.71 7.71
CA ALA A 100 -5.69 12.44 8.18
C ALA A 100 -4.61 11.34 8.29
N LEU A 101 -3.68 11.30 7.32
CA LEU A 101 -2.58 10.34 7.30
C LEU A 101 -1.58 10.61 8.45
N ASN A 102 -1.14 11.85 8.64
CA ASN A 102 -0.25 12.24 9.73
C ASN A 102 -0.88 11.91 11.10
N ALA A 103 -2.17 12.23 11.30
CA ALA A 103 -2.87 11.88 12.52
C ALA A 103 -2.90 10.35 12.75
N SER A 104 -3.12 9.57 11.70
CA SER A 104 -3.17 8.10 11.78
C SER A 104 -1.79 7.46 11.99
N ILE A 105 -0.71 8.18 11.71
CA ILE A 105 0.66 7.73 12.03
C ILE A 105 0.98 8.05 13.50
N GLN A 106 0.60 9.24 13.97
CA GLN A 106 0.99 9.76 15.29
C GLN A 106 0.12 9.26 16.45
N GLN A 107 -1.18 8.99 16.23
CA GLN A 107 -2.11 8.65 17.32
C GLN A 107 -2.00 7.19 17.74
N GLY A 108 -1.06 6.77 18.59
CA GLY A 108 -0.93 5.39 19.09
C GLY A 108 -0.65 5.29 20.60
N PRO A 109 -0.72 4.09 21.21
CA PRO A 109 -0.23 3.91 22.58
C PRO A 109 1.24 4.32 22.65
N GLU A 110 1.64 4.88 23.80
CA GLU A 110 3.04 5.20 24.10
C GLU A 110 3.94 4.02 23.71
N ALA A 111 5.02 4.29 22.98
CA ALA A 111 5.97 3.26 22.59
C ALA A 111 6.50 2.57 23.85
N GLN A 112 6.48 1.24 23.88
CA GLN A 112 7.17 0.52 24.94
C GLN A 112 8.69 0.80 24.84
N PRO A 113 9.41 0.93 25.96
CA PRO A 113 10.80 1.44 26.00
C PRO A 113 11.86 0.57 25.32
N PHE A 114 11.49 -0.53 24.66
CA PHE A 114 12.40 -1.39 23.91
C PHE A 114 12.30 -1.04 22.43
N GLU A 115 13.19 -0.14 22.01
CA GLU A 115 13.33 0.44 20.67
C GLU A 115 12.20 1.39 20.27
N GLU A 116 12.24 2.63 20.76
CA GLU A 116 11.60 3.72 20.04
C GLU A 116 12.21 3.78 18.62
N PRO A 117 11.42 3.60 17.54
CA PRO A 117 11.95 3.83 16.21
C PRO A 117 12.39 5.30 16.14
N PRO A 118 13.61 5.62 15.69
CA PRO A 118 14.17 6.99 15.72
C PRO A 118 13.39 8.00 14.86
N PHE A 119 12.30 7.58 14.24
CA PHE A 119 11.56 8.21 13.18
C PHE A 119 10.06 8.26 13.48
N LEU A 120 9.57 8.38 14.72
CA LEU A 120 8.14 8.59 15.00
C LEU A 120 7.63 9.80 14.16
N LEU A 121 7.05 9.49 12.99
CA LEU A 121 7.41 10.13 11.71
C LEU A 121 7.17 11.64 11.69
N LYS A 122 8.22 12.38 11.34
CA LYS A 122 8.13 13.80 10.96
C LYS A 122 6.99 13.96 9.96
N PRO A 123 6.23 15.07 10.04
CA PRO A 123 5.02 15.22 9.26
C PRO A 123 5.29 15.03 7.77
N LEU A 124 4.40 14.29 7.12
CA LEU A 124 4.34 14.21 5.67
C LEU A 124 3.96 15.59 5.13
N SER A 125 4.68 16.02 4.11
CA SER A 125 4.67 17.40 3.58
C SER A 125 4.09 17.51 2.17
N GLY A 126 3.79 16.39 1.52
CA GLY A 126 3.25 16.38 0.17
C GLY A 126 2.89 14.98 -0.33
N VAL A 127 2.07 14.92 -1.38
CA VAL A 127 1.65 13.69 -2.06
C VAL A 127 2.04 13.75 -3.55
N LEU A 128 2.80 12.77 -4.01
CA LEU A 128 2.85 12.40 -5.43
C LEU A 128 1.82 11.29 -5.66
N LYS A 129 0.88 11.55 -6.56
CA LYS A 129 -0.16 10.59 -6.95
C LYS A 129 0.41 9.23 -7.31
#